data_AF-A0A9W5AUR8-F1
#
_entry.id   AF-A0A9W5AUR8-F1
#
_cell.length_a   1.000
_cell.length_b   1.000
_cell.length_c   1.000
_cell.angle_alpha   90.00
_cell.angle_beta   90.00
_cell.angle_gamma   90.00
#
_symmetry.space_group_name_H-M   'P 1'
#
loop_
_entity.id
_entity.type
_entity.pdbx_description
1 polymer ?
#
loop_
_entity_poly.entity_id
_entity_poly.type
_entity_poly.pdbx_seq_one_letter_code
_entity_poly.pdbx_strand_id
1 'polypeptide(L)'
;MSSHVRRLETAVEKIEEIEKICNLKGVTKALEDESILKPAIMKHFDVIYQQFEKLEKDQEYQILGKFDKEELKGLRRVRNWSSHDYDNIQNEIIEETIHKDLPKLKENIQKVLKETKKEMCEDLQKKIDRFVKKQDILMPDARSELAKDIKQNYEKLQEHKIELDKPYSDKIKNIIKDNSKENQK
;
A
#
# COMPACT_ATOMS: atom_id res chain seq x y z
N MET A 1 8.19 -1.19 10.66
CA MET A 1 7.77 -2.19 9.65
C MET A 1 6.91 -1.46 8.64
N SER A 2 7.21 -1.58 7.34
CA SER A 2 6.40 -0.91 6.31
C SER A 2 5.11 -1.69 6.12
N SER A 3 3.97 -1.08 6.45
CA SER A 3 2.64 -1.64 6.20
C SER A 3 2.47 -2.02 4.71
N HIS A 4 1.80 -3.12 4.40
CA HIS A 4 1.45 -3.49 3.02
C HIS A 4 0.77 -2.33 2.28
N VAL A 5 0.01 -1.48 2.98
CA VAL A 5 -0.56 -0.23 2.43
C VAL A 5 0.53 0.71 1.93
N ARG A 6 1.56 0.97 2.74
CA ARG A 6 2.67 1.86 2.34
C ARG A 6 3.41 1.32 1.13
N ARG A 7 3.56 0.00 1.01
CA ARG A 7 4.20 -0.65 -0.14
C ARG A 7 3.42 -0.41 -1.43
N LEU A 8 2.10 -0.59 -1.39
CA LEU A 8 1.22 -0.31 -2.51
C LEU A 8 1.17 1.18 -2.86
N GLU A 9 1.09 2.07 -1.86
CA GLU A 9 1.18 3.52 -2.07
C GLU A 9 2.49 3.91 -2.75
N THR A 10 3.61 3.35 -2.29
CA THR A 10 4.92 3.59 -2.90
C THR A 10 4.94 3.11 -4.35
N ALA A 11 4.34 1.96 -4.68
CA ALA A 11 4.26 1.48 -6.05
C ALA A 11 3.48 2.48 -6.94
N VAL A 12 2.33 2.99 -6.48
CA VAL A 12 1.58 4.03 -7.21
C VAL A 12 2.41 5.30 -7.41
N GLU A 13 3.07 5.79 -6.36
CA GLU A 13 3.95 6.96 -6.42
C GLU A 13 5.02 6.78 -7.52
N LYS A 14 5.62 5.59 -7.65
CA LYS A 14 6.66 5.33 -8.67
C LYS A 14 6.09 5.20 -10.08
N ILE A 15 4.87 4.68 -10.23
CA ILE A 15 4.19 4.71 -11.53
C ILE A 15 3.95 6.17 -11.97
N GLU A 16 3.50 7.02 -11.05
CA GLU A 16 3.28 8.44 -11.32
C GLU A 16 4.57 9.19 -11.67
N GLU A 17 5.71 8.83 -11.09
CA GLU A 17 7.00 9.38 -11.51
C GLU A 17 7.38 8.97 -12.94
N ILE A 18 7.12 7.71 -13.35
CA ILE A 18 7.32 7.29 -14.75
C ILE A 18 6.44 8.11 -15.69
N GLU A 19 5.16 8.28 -15.36
CA GLU A 19 4.22 9.09 -16.14
C GLU A 19 4.72 10.54 -16.26
N LYS A 20 5.19 11.15 -15.16
CA LYS A 20 5.76 12.52 -15.17
C LYS A 20 6.96 12.63 -16.10
N ILE A 21 7.90 11.69 -16.02
CA ILE A 21 9.08 11.66 -16.91
C ILE A 21 8.64 11.59 -18.37
N CYS A 22 7.72 10.68 -18.68
CA CYS A 22 7.19 10.50 -20.02
C CYS A 22 6.46 11.75 -20.54
N ASN A 23 5.75 12.47 -19.68
CA ASN A 23 5.04 13.70 -20.03
C ASN A 23 5.96 14.88 -20.38
N LEU A 24 7.24 14.87 -19.99
CA LEU A 24 8.17 15.96 -20.31
C LEU A 24 8.50 16.05 -21.80
N LYS A 25 8.65 14.90 -22.48
CA LYS A 25 9.12 14.84 -23.88
C LYS A 25 8.41 13.80 -24.76
N GLY A 26 7.49 13.02 -24.20
CA GLY A 26 6.92 11.81 -24.81
C GLY A 26 7.71 10.55 -24.44
N VAL A 27 7.05 9.39 -24.45
CA VAL A 27 7.65 8.11 -24.03
C VAL A 27 8.87 7.75 -24.88
N THR A 28 8.74 7.74 -26.21
CA THR A 28 9.84 7.39 -27.13
C THR A 28 11.10 8.23 -26.87
N LYS A 29 10.95 9.56 -26.80
CA LYS A 29 12.08 10.47 -26.54
C LYS A 29 12.66 10.34 -25.14
N ALA A 30 11.85 9.95 -24.15
CA ALA A 30 12.35 9.66 -22.81
C ALA A 30 13.17 8.36 -22.79
N LEU A 31 12.81 7.37 -23.61
CA LEU A 31 13.55 6.12 -23.75
C LEU A 31 14.80 6.25 -24.63
N GLU A 32 14.84 7.19 -25.57
CA GLU A 32 16.06 7.50 -26.35
C GLU A 32 17.15 8.19 -25.51
N ASP A 33 16.79 8.83 -24.39
CA ASP A 33 17.75 9.42 -23.46
C ASP A 33 18.32 8.33 -22.53
N GLU A 34 19.34 7.65 -23.05
CA GLU A 34 20.09 6.60 -22.35
C GLU A 34 20.87 7.09 -21.13
N SER A 35 21.05 8.40 -20.99
CA SER A 35 21.91 8.99 -19.97
C SER A 35 21.18 9.31 -18.66
N ILE A 36 19.92 9.76 -18.75
CA ILE A 36 19.18 10.30 -17.60
C ILE A 36 17.78 9.73 -17.51
N LEU A 37 16.95 9.88 -18.55
CA LEU A 37 15.51 9.64 -18.44
C LEU A 37 15.18 8.15 -18.47
N LYS A 38 15.75 7.38 -19.42
CA LYS A 38 15.53 5.94 -19.49
C LYS A 38 16.07 5.23 -18.23
N PRO A 39 17.27 5.54 -17.68
CA PRO A 39 17.70 4.99 -16.40
C PRO A 39 16.77 5.33 -15.24
N ALA A 40 16.22 6.56 -15.19
CA ALA A 40 15.27 6.96 -14.15
C ALA A 40 13.96 6.15 -14.23
N ILE A 41 13.40 5.97 -15.43
CA ILE A 41 12.22 5.12 -15.67
C ILE A 41 12.48 3.69 -15.16
N MET A 42 13.63 3.12 -15.51
CA MET A 42 13.99 1.76 -15.08
C MET A 42 14.18 1.65 -13.58
N LYS A 43 14.73 2.69 -12.95
CA LYS A 43 14.84 2.71 -11.50
C LYS A 43 13.48 2.72 -10.82
N HIS A 44 12.50 3.44 -11.37
CA HIS A 44 11.14 3.41 -10.84
C HIS A 44 10.49 2.04 -11.01
N PHE A 45 10.67 1.39 -12.16
CA PHE A 45 10.25 0.01 -12.39
C PHE A 45 10.86 -0.98 -11.39
N ASP A 46 12.16 -0.91 -11.12
CA ASP A 46 12.84 -1.71 -10.09
C ASP A 46 12.22 -1.49 -8.71
N VAL A 47 11.97 -0.23 -8.31
CA VAL A 47 11.36 0.08 -7.01
C VAL A 47 9.93 -0.46 -6.91
N ILE A 48 9.14 -0.41 -7.98
CA ILE A 48 7.80 -1.02 -8.03
C ILE A 48 7.91 -2.51 -7.76
N TYR A 49 8.76 -3.23 -8.52
CA TYR A 49 8.99 -4.66 -8.32
C TYR A 49 9.41 -4.97 -6.88
N GLN A 50 10.33 -4.20 -6.30
CA GLN A 50 10.79 -4.41 -4.92
C GLN A 50 9.66 -4.28 -3.89
N GLN A 51 8.63 -3.47 -4.13
CA GLN A 51 7.50 -3.41 -3.21
C GLN A 51 6.72 -4.72 -3.21
N PHE A 52 6.48 -5.30 -4.39
CA PHE A 52 5.79 -6.58 -4.54
C PHE A 52 6.64 -7.75 -4.04
N GLU A 53 7.95 -7.75 -4.30
CA GLU A 53 8.85 -8.78 -3.77
C GLU A 53 8.86 -8.78 -2.24
N LYS A 54 8.81 -7.60 -1.62
CA LYS A 54 8.72 -7.52 -0.16
C LYS A 54 7.35 -7.97 0.37
N LEU A 55 6.25 -7.74 -0.36
CA LEU A 55 4.94 -8.33 -0.03
C LEU A 55 4.99 -9.86 -0.09
N GLU A 56 5.66 -10.44 -1.10
CA GLU A 56 5.87 -11.89 -1.20
C GLU A 56 6.70 -12.43 -0.03
N LYS A 57 7.80 -11.76 0.33
CA LYS A 57 8.67 -12.13 1.45
C LYS A 57 7.96 -12.07 2.80
N ASP A 58 7.10 -11.07 2.98
CA ASP A 58 6.28 -10.89 4.19
C ASP A 58 5.05 -11.82 4.21
N GLN A 59 4.89 -12.69 3.21
CA GLN A 59 3.78 -13.65 3.08
C GLN A 59 2.39 -12.99 3.06
N GLU A 60 2.29 -11.79 2.50
CA GLU A 60 1.05 -11.01 2.37
C GLU A 60 0.14 -11.57 1.25
N TYR A 61 -0.11 -12.88 1.27
CA TYR A 61 -0.84 -13.60 0.21
C TYR A 61 -2.30 -13.16 0.06
N GLN A 62 -2.91 -12.66 1.15
CA GLN A 62 -4.26 -12.06 1.09
C GLN A 62 -4.29 -10.81 0.23
N ILE A 63 -3.20 -10.02 0.21
CA ILE A 63 -3.07 -8.83 -0.63
C ILE A 63 -2.67 -9.24 -2.05
N LEU A 64 -1.65 -10.10 -2.17
CA LEU A 64 -1.15 -10.56 -3.47
C LEU A 64 -2.20 -11.32 -4.28
N GLY A 65 -3.08 -12.08 -3.61
CA GLY A 65 -4.17 -12.81 -4.24
C GLY A 65 -5.25 -11.93 -4.88
N LYS A 66 -5.24 -10.61 -4.63
CA LYS A 66 -6.16 -9.64 -5.24
C LYS A 66 -5.68 -9.15 -6.62
N PHE A 67 -4.45 -9.50 -7.02
CA PHE A 67 -3.88 -9.16 -8.34
C PHE A 67 -3.99 -10.34 -9.31
N ASP A 68 -4.04 -10.04 -10.61
CA ASP A 68 -4.00 -11.08 -11.63
C ASP A 68 -2.61 -11.73 -11.71
N LYS A 69 -2.56 -13.04 -11.97
CA LYS A 69 -1.29 -13.78 -12.07
C LYS A 69 -0.40 -13.26 -13.19
N GLU A 70 -0.96 -12.82 -14.30
CA GLU A 70 -0.21 -12.25 -15.42
C GLU A 70 0.38 -10.89 -15.09
N GLU A 71 -0.27 -10.09 -14.23
CA GLU A 71 0.31 -8.84 -13.72
C GLU A 71 1.53 -9.11 -12.84
N LEU A 72 1.41 -10.06 -11.90
CA LEU A 72 2.53 -10.46 -11.04
C LEU A 72 3.69 -11.06 -11.84
N LYS A 73 3.41 -11.81 -12.92
CA LYS A 73 4.43 -12.26 -13.87
C LYS A 73 5.05 -11.09 -14.65
N GLY A 74 4.24 -10.12 -15.06
CA GLY A 74 4.69 -8.90 -15.74
C GLY A 74 5.71 -8.13 -14.91
N LEU A 75 5.46 -7.97 -13.60
CA LEU A 75 6.41 -7.33 -12.67
C LEU A 75 7.77 -8.04 -12.61
N ARG A 76 7.78 -9.38 -12.69
CA ARG A 76 9.03 -10.16 -12.74
C ARG A 76 9.79 -9.95 -14.05
N ARG A 77 9.08 -9.78 -15.17
CA ARG A 77 9.71 -9.44 -16.46
C ARG A 77 10.36 -8.05 -16.40
N VAL A 78 9.66 -7.07 -15.85
CA VAL A 78 10.16 -5.71 -15.64
C VAL A 78 11.44 -5.68 -14.80
N ARG A 79 11.51 -6.48 -13.73
CA ARG A 79 12.73 -6.62 -12.92
C ARG A 79 13.92 -7.07 -13.77
N ASN A 80 13.74 -8.12 -14.58
CA ASN A 80 14.82 -8.66 -15.41
C ASN A 80 15.42 -7.59 -16.34
N TRP A 81 14.56 -6.74 -16.90
CA TRP A 81 14.98 -5.60 -17.72
C TRP A 81 15.79 -4.59 -16.90
N SER A 82 15.28 -4.19 -15.74
CA SER A 82 15.93 -3.16 -14.91
C SER A 82 17.25 -3.59 -14.28
N SER A 83 17.51 -4.90 -14.11
CA SER A 83 18.68 -5.39 -13.37
C SER A 83 19.78 -6.00 -14.24
N HIS A 84 19.46 -6.55 -15.41
CA HIS A 84 20.40 -7.37 -16.19
C HIS A 84 20.50 -7.01 -17.66
N ASP A 85 19.42 -6.52 -18.29
CA ASP A 85 19.35 -6.32 -19.75
C ASP A 85 19.05 -4.86 -20.15
N TYR A 86 19.35 -3.88 -19.30
CA TYR A 86 19.01 -2.47 -19.54
C TYR A 86 19.53 -1.94 -20.89
N ASP A 87 20.77 -2.27 -21.26
CA ASP A 87 21.39 -1.85 -22.53
C ASP A 87 20.86 -2.63 -23.74
N ASN A 88 20.27 -3.81 -23.51
CA ASN A 88 19.86 -4.75 -24.56
C ASN A 88 18.34 -4.83 -24.76
N ILE A 89 17.54 -4.25 -23.86
CA ILE A 89 16.09 -4.22 -24.03
C ILE A 89 15.69 -3.20 -25.11
N GLN A 90 14.87 -3.67 -26.04
CA GLN A 90 14.24 -2.85 -27.06
C GLN A 90 13.30 -1.83 -26.44
N ASN A 91 13.50 -0.54 -26.76
CA ASN A 91 12.68 0.56 -26.27
C ASN A 91 11.20 0.36 -26.59
N GLU A 92 10.89 -0.32 -27.69
CA GLU A 92 9.53 -0.68 -28.11
C GLU A 92 8.80 -1.53 -27.07
N ILE A 93 9.49 -2.46 -26.40
CA ILE A 93 8.91 -3.33 -25.37
C ILE A 93 8.56 -2.51 -24.12
N ILE A 94 9.47 -1.60 -23.74
CA ILE A 94 9.27 -0.71 -22.59
C ILE A 94 8.12 0.26 -22.89
N GLU A 95 8.12 0.85 -24.07
CA GLU A 95 7.09 1.78 -24.52
C GLU A 95 5.71 1.11 -24.53
N GLU A 96 5.62 -0.12 -25.05
CA GLU A 96 4.39 -0.90 -24.98
C GLU A 96 3.94 -1.16 -23.53
N THR A 97 4.88 -1.50 -22.65
CA THR A 97 4.61 -1.71 -21.21
C THR A 97 4.06 -0.43 -20.55
N ILE A 98 4.68 0.72 -20.83
CA ILE A 98 4.27 2.03 -20.30
C ILE A 98 2.86 2.40 -20.79
N HIS A 99 2.53 2.11 -22.05
CA HIS A 99 1.23 2.45 -22.62
C HIS A 99 0.11 1.47 -22.25
N LYS A 100 0.41 0.17 -22.11
CA LYS A 100 -0.63 -0.87 -21.98
C LYS A 100 -0.74 -1.47 -20.59
N ASP A 101 0.38 -1.77 -19.96
CA ASP A 101 0.41 -2.58 -18.73
C ASP A 101 0.51 -1.72 -17.49
N LEU A 102 1.33 -0.66 -17.53
CA LEU A 102 1.54 0.24 -16.41
C LEU A 102 0.26 0.94 -15.93
N PRO A 103 -0.63 1.44 -16.81
CA PRO A 103 -1.88 2.06 -16.37
C PRO A 103 -2.82 1.05 -15.71
N LYS A 104 -2.93 -0.17 -16.27
CA LYS A 104 -3.76 -1.25 -15.70
C LYS A 104 -3.26 -1.66 -14.31
N LEU A 105 -1.94 -1.83 -14.18
CA LEU A 105 -1.32 -2.13 -12.89
C LEU A 105 -1.63 -1.03 -11.87
N LYS A 106 -1.52 0.24 -12.25
CA LYS A 106 -1.85 1.38 -11.37
C LYS A 106 -3.30 1.33 -10.90
N GLU A 107 -4.24 1.14 -11.82
CA GLU A 107 -5.67 1.03 -11.51
C GLU A 107 -5.95 -0.12 -10.54
N ASN A 108 -5.34 -1.28 -10.78
CA ASN A 108 -5.50 -2.44 -9.91
C ASN A 108 -4.87 -2.24 -8.54
N ILE A 109 -3.68 -1.63 -8.45
CA ILE A 109 -3.09 -1.27 -7.15
C ILE A 109 -4.01 -0.31 -6.39
N GLN A 110 -4.56 0.71 -7.05
CA GLN A 110 -5.46 1.67 -6.43
C GLN A 110 -6.77 1.02 -5.95
N LYS A 111 -7.31 0.07 -6.73
CA LYS A 111 -8.47 -0.74 -6.31
C LYS A 111 -8.15 -1.55 -5.07
N VAL A 112 -7.05 -2.31 -5.07
CA VAL A 112 -6.61 -3.11 -3.92
C VAL A 112 -6.34 -2.25 -2.69
N LEU A 113 -5.74 -1.08 -2.87
CA LEU A 113 -5.55 -0.09 -1.80
C LEU A 113 -6.88 0.32 -1.18
N LYS A 114 -7.88 0.67 -2.00
CA LYS A 114 -9.20 1.07 -1.52
C LYS A 114 -9.89 -0.04 -0.72
N GLU A 115 -9.85 -1.26 -1.24
CA GLU A 115 -10.41 -2.44 -0.56
C GLU A 115 -9.70 -2.72 0.77
N THR A 116 -8.37 -2.71 0.77
CA THR A 116 -7.56 -2.96 1.98
C THR A 116 -7.79 -1.90 3.04
N LYS A 117 -7.82 -0.62 2.67
CA LYS A 117 -8.12 0.49 3.59
C LYS A 117 -9.52 0.34 4.21
N LYS A 118 -10.50 -0.10 3.40
CA LYS A 118 -11.86 -0.37 3.87
C LYS A 118 -11.90 -1.54 4.87
N GLU A 119 -11.23 -2.65 4.57
CA GLU A 119 -11.14 -3.81 5.47
C GLU A 119 -10.53 -3.43 6.83
N MET A 120 -9.46 -2.60 6.83
CA MET A 120 -8.86 -2.10 8.08
C MET A 120 -9.84 -1.27 8.92
N CYS A 121 -10.67 -0.43 8.27
CA CYS A 121 -11.72 0.31 8.96
C CYS A 121 -12.76 -0.63 9.57
N GLU A 122 -13.28 -1.58 8.79
CA GLU A 122 -14.30 -2.54 9.24
C GLU A 122 -13.79 -3.38 10.41
N ASP A 123 -12.54 -3.83 10.38
CA ASP A 123 -11.95 -4.60 11.47
C ASP A 123 -11.79 -3.78 12.75
N LEU A 124 -11.39 -2.51 12.63
CA LEU A 124 -11.34 -1.62 13.78
C LEU A 124 -12.74 -1.33 14.34
N GLN A 125 -13.74 -1.12 13.47
CA GLN A 125 -15.13 -0.94 13.87
C GLN A 125 -15.65 -2.16 14.65
N LYS A 126 -15.38 -3.38 14.20
CA LYS A 126 -15.71 -4.63 14.92
C LYS A 126 -15.07 -4.68 16.31
N LYS A 127 -13.79 -4.28 16.43
CA LYS A 127 -13.09 -4.23 17.73
C LYS A 127 -13.72 -3.23 18.68
N ILE A 128 -14.07 -2.05 18.19
CA ILE A 128 -14.77 -1.01 18.96
C ILE A 128 -16.12 -1.52 19.44
N ASP A 129 -16.92 -2.10 18.56
CA ASP A 129 -18.24 -2.62 18.93
C ASP A 129 -18.13 -3.76 19.93
N ARG A 130 -17.11 -4.62 19.83
CA ARG A 130 -16.79 -5.62 20.86
C ARG A 130 -16.46 -4.98 22.20
N PHE A 131 -15.63 -3.94 22.22
CA PHE A 131 -15.27 -3.22 23.43
C PHE A 131 -16.50 -2.62 24.09
N VAL A 132 -17.29 -1.83 23.35
CA VAL A 132 -18.50 -1.17 23.86
C VAL A 132 -19.50 -2.19 24.42
N LYS A 133 -19.68 -3.34 23.76
CA LYS A 133 -20.64 -4.38 24.21
C LYS A 133 -20.17 -5.17 25.43
N LYS A 134 -18.87 -5.29 25.65
CA LYS A 134 -18.32 -6.24 26.64
C LYS A 134 -17.44 -5.61 27.72
N GLN A 135 -17.17 -4.31 27.67
CA GLN A 135 -16.24 -3.66 28.59
C GLN A 135 -16.54 -3.91 30.07
N ASP A 136 -17.82 -3.99 30.46
CA ASP A 136 -18.24 -4.17 31.86
C ASP A 136 -18.09 -5.62 32.37
N ILE A 137 -17.92 -6.58 31.46
CA ILE A 137 -17.77 -8.01 31.77
C ILE A 137 -16.36 -8.54 31.47
N LEU A 138 -15.49 -7.71 30.89
CA LEU A 138 -14.09 -8.06 30.65
C LEU A 138 -13.30 -7.91 31.95
N MET A 139 -12.35 -8.81 32.17
CA MET A 139 -11.33 -8.61 33.21
C MET A 139 -10.57 -7.30 32.92
N PRO A 140 -10.13 -6.54 33.96
CA PRO A 140 -9.46 -5.25 33.78
C PRO A 140 -8.29 -5.30 32.79
N ASP A 141 -7.45 -6.33 32.88
CA ASP A 141 -6.29 -6.49 31.99
C ASP A 141 -6.72 -6.70 30.53
N ALA A 142 -7.70 -7.59 30.29
CA ALA A 142 -8.23 -7.85 28.96
C ALA A 142 -8.92 -6.61 28.35
N ARG A 143 -9.57 -5.78 29.20
CA ARG A 143 -10.15 -4.50 28.79
C ARG A 143 -9.07 -3.50 28.39
N SER A 144 -8.03 -3.35 29.21
CA SER A 144 -6.90 -2.46 28.95
C SER A 144 -6.14 -2.85 27.67
N GLU A 145 -5.90 -4.14 27.47
CA GLU A 145 -5.25 -4.69 26.27
C GLU A 145 -6.07 -4.42 25.01
N LEU A 146 -7.38 -4.68 25.04
CA LEU A 146 -8.26 -4.39 23.90
C LEU A 146 -8.31 -2.89 23.58
N ALA A 147 -8.34 -2.02 24.59
CA ALA A 147 -8.28 -0.57 24.39
C ALA A 147 -6.95 -0.10 23.79
N LYS A 148 -5.82 -0.71 24.19
CA LYS A 148 -4.49 -0.44 23.60
C LYS A 148 -4.44 -0.89 22.14
N ASP A 149 -4.94 -2.08 21.83
CA ASP A 149 -5.03 -2.59 20.44
C ASP A 149 -5.92 -1.69 19.56
N ILE A 150 -7.08 -1.26 20.06
CA ILE A 150 -7.95 -0.28 19.34
C ILE A 150 -7.19 1.01 19.04
N LYS A 151 -6.48 1.56 20.04
CA LYS A 151 -5.69 2.78 19.87
C LYS A 151 -4.60 2.61 18.81
N GLN A 152 -3.81 1.52 18.88
CA GLN A 152 -2.74 1.25 17.92
C GLN A 152 -3.28 1.11 16.49
N ASN A 153 -4.42 0.42 16.30
CA ASN A 153 -5.02 0.29 14.97
C ASN A 153 -5.57 1.63 14.45
N TYR A 154 -6.12 2.47 15.34
CA TYR A 154 -6.56 3.81 14.95
C TYR A 154 -5.39 4.70 14.51
N GLU A 155 -4.26 4.66 15.22
CA GLU A 155 -3.04 5.39 14.84
C GLU A 155 -2.52 4.93 13.46
N LYS A 156 -2.56 3.63 13.16
CA LYS A 156 -2.22 3.09 11.83
C LYS A 156 -3.16 3.60 10.74
N LEU A 157 -4.47 3.73 11.00
CA LEU A 157 -5.39 4.33 10.02
C LEU A 157 -5.03 5.79 9.74
N GLN A 158 -4.68 6.55 10.77
CA GLN A 158 -4.29 7.95 10.65
C GLN A 158 -3.00 8.13 9.85
N GLU A 159 -2.02 7.25 10.01
CA GLU A 159 -0.76 7.25 9.23
C GLU A 159 -1.03 7.20 7.72
N HIS A 160 -2.06 6.45 7.30
CA HIS A 160 -2.46 6.28 5.91
C HIS A 160 -3.59 7.23 5.46
N LYS A 161 -3.88 8.27 6.27
CA LYS A 161 -4.95 9.26 6.05
C LYS A 161 -6.32 8.62 5.83
N ILE A 162 -6.61 7.53 6.54
CA ILE A 162 -7.88 6.82 6.46
C ILE A 162 -8.80 7.37 7.54
N GLU A 163 -9.95 7.89 7.13
CA GLU A 163 -10.96 8.42 8.05
C GLU A 163 -11.97 7.34 8.44
N LEU A 164 -12.30 7.30 9.73
CA LEU A 164 -13.42 6.52 10.24
C LEU A 164 -14.70 7.35 10.21
N ASP A 165 -15.83 6.67 10.06
CA ASP A 165 -17.14 7.30 10.23
C ASP A 165 -17.24 7.99 11.59
N LYS A 166 -17.85 9.19 11.59
CA LYS A 166 -17.97 10.06 12.76
C LYS A 166 -18.38 9.31 14.04
N PRO A 167 -19.40 8.42 14.05
CA PRO A 167 -19.79 7.70 15.26
C PRO A 167 -18.67 6.84 15.87
N TYR A 168 -17.85 6.21 15.03
CA TYR A 168 -16.71 5.40 15.49
C TYR A 168 -15.55 6.28 15.97
N SER A 169 -15.30 7.40 15.30
CA SER A 169 -14.28 8.36 15.74
C SER A 169 -14.55 8.89 17.15
N ASP A 170 -15.82 9.14 17.50
CA ASP A 170 -16.21 9.60 18.83
C ASP A 170 -16.15 8.49 19.88
N LYS A 171 -16.56 7.26 19.52
CA LYS A 171 -16.39 6.07 20.39
C LYS A 171 -14.91 5.85 20.77
N ILE A 172 -13.99 5.95 19.81
CA ILE A 172 -12.55 5.76 20.08
C ILE A 172 -12.02 6.81 21.06
N LYS A 173 -12.40 8.09 20.89
CA LYS A 173 -11.97 9.16 21.79
C LYS A 173 -12.38 8.87 23.24
N ASN A 174 -13.58 8.34 23.45
CA ASN A 174 -14.05 7.92 24.77
C ASN A 174 -13.23 6.75 25.32
N ILE A 175 -13.02 5.70 24.52
CA ILE A 175 -12.22 4.52 24.90
C ILE A 175 -10.80 4.92 25.31
N ILE A 176 -10.15 5.79 24.54
CA ILE A 176 -8.79 6.26 24.83
C ILE A 176 -8.78 7.07 26.14
N LYS A 177 -9.73 7.98 26.32
CA LYS A 177 -9.83 8.83 27.51
C LYS A 177 -10.06 8.03 28.79
N ASP A 178 -10.89 6.99 28.74
CA ASP A 178 -11.21 6.16 29.89
C ASP A 178 -10.03 5.26 30.28
N ASN A 179 -9.34 4.66 29.29
CA ASN A 179 -8.15 3.86 29.55
C ASN A 179 -6.97 4.69 30.12
N SER A 180 -6.82 5.95 29.70
CA SER A 180 -5.78 6.83 30.26
C SER A 180 -6.00 7.15 31.75
N LYS A 181 -7.25 7.15 32.23
CA LYS A 181 -7.58 7.39 33.65
C LYS A 181 -7.37 6.16 34.53
N GLU A 182 -7.59 4.96 33.99
CA GLU A 182 -7.40 3.70 34.72
C GLU A 182 -5.92 3.39 34.97
N ASN A 183 -5.01 3.75 34.04
CA ASN A 183 -3.56 3.54 34.22
C ASN A 183 -2.88 4.56 35.16
N GLN A 184 -3.62 5.49 35.77
CA GLN A 184 -3.13 6.48 36.74
C GLN A 184 -3.53 6.16 38.19
N LYS A 185 -4.29 5.09 38.42
CA LYS A 185 -4.66 4.57 39.74
C LYS A 185 -3.86 3.34 40.08
#